data_AF-A0A0K0DF03-F1
#
_entry.id   AF-A0A0K0DF03-F1
#
_cell.length_a   1.000
_cell.length_b   1.000
_cell.length_c   1.000
_cell.angle_alpha   90.00
_cell.angle_beta   90.00
_cell.angle_gamma   90.00
#
_symmetry.space_group_name_H-M   'P 1'
#
loop_
_entity.id
_entity.type
_entity.pdbx_description
1 polymer ?
#
loop_
_entity_poly.entity_id
_entity_poly.type
_entity_poly.pdbx_seq_one_letter_code
_entity_poly.pdbx_strand_id
1 'polypeptide(L)'
;MINSEVKLDGRHFEKRRNQEENSDVQKKLSDIKDLEYVKYKLFAENKKIAQLKSELHFADPSCGLAASKHTIFVEDDEEAKSFDPVEFFDTDESMISRKYNRLRKKDLSNKKVIGAECKEAVKNADRLRRVRYSELMKRQQRAKELEVVVAKLQLKKDLAQTKNSELKPEMVKPGKVDRAGVWKWPYERKR
;
A
#
# COMPACT_ATOMS: atom_id res chain seq x y z
N MET A 1 -21.21 -16.14 33.93
CA MET A 1 -21.89 -16.45 32.66
C MET A 1 -21.91 -15.21 31.77
N ILE A 2 -20.82 -14.90 31.05
CA ILE A 2 -20.71 -13.65 30.27
C ILE A 2 -20.82 -13.92 28.75
N ASN A 3 -20.68 -15.17 28.31
CA ASN A 3 -20.66 -15.54 26.89
C ASN A 3 -21.59 -16.72 26.55
N SER A 4 -22.79 -16.72 27.13
CA SER A 4 -23.85 -17.72 26.90
C SER A 4 -25.17 -17.03 26.57
N GLU A 5 -25.96 -17.60 25.67
CA GLU A 5 -27.31 -17.15 25.34
C GLU A 5 -28.32 -18.29 25.46
N VAL A 6 -29.56 -17.95 25.85
CA VAL A 6 -30.68 -18.88 25.88
C VAL A 6 -31.54 -18.60 24.66
N LYS A 7 -31.72 -19.61 23.80
CA LYS A 7 -32.62 -19.49 22.63
C LYS A 7 -34.08 -19.61 23.06
N LEU A 8 -35.00 -19.26 22.17
CA LEU A 8 -36.45 -19.37 22.38
C LEU A 8 -36.90 -20.73 22.92
N ASP A 9 -36.18 -21.81 22.60
CA ASP A 9 -36.45 -23.18 23.08
C ASP A 9 -35.94 -23.47 24.52
N GLY A 10 -35.46 -22.46 25.26
CA GLY A 10 -35.00 -22.59 26.65
C GLY A 10 -33.65 -23.31 26.84
N ARG A 11 -33.02 -23.77 25.76
CA ARG A 11 -31.70 -24.42 25.80
C ARG A 11 -30.57 -23.39 25.85
N HIS A 12 -29.61 -23.61 26.76
CA HIS A 12 -28.40 -22.79 26.88
C HIS A 12 -27.39 -23.12 25.77
N PHE A 13 -26.90 -22.09 25.08
CA PHE A 13 -25.81 -22.19 24.11
C PHE A 13 -24.66 -21.28 24.52
N GLU A 14 -23.44 -21.79 24.44
CA GLU A 14 -22.25 -20.95 24.50
C GLU A 14 -22.12 -20.17 23.18
N LYS A 15 -21.92 -18.86 23.27
CA LYS A 15 -21.64 -18.05 22.07
C LYS A 15 -20.31 -18.52 21.49
N ARG A 16 -20.32 -19.01 20.24
CA ARG A 16 -19.10 -19.36 19.54
C ARG A 16 -18.18 -18.13 19.52
N ARG A 17 -16.90 -18.30 19.88
CA ARG A 17 -15.89 -17.23 19.78
C ARG A 17 -16.01 -16.55 18.42
N ASN A 18 -16.07 -15.22 18.45
CA ASN A 18 -16.38 -14.32 17.34
C ASN A 18 -15.96 -14.89 15.98
N GLN A 19 -16.94 -15.03 15.08
CA GLN A 19 -16.69 -15.36 13.68
C GLN A 19 -15.65 -14.40 13.11
N GLU A 20 -14.68 -14.92 12.36
CA GLU A 20 -13.68 -14.07 11.72
C GLU A 20 -14.37 -12.99 10.88
N GLU A 21 -14.05 -11.73 11.15
CA GLU A 21 -14.56 -10.62 10.37
C GLU A 21 -14.00 -10.71 8.95
N ASN A 22 -14.91 -10.76 7.98
CA ASN A 22 -14.57 -10.88 6.57
C ASN A 22 -15.15 -9.70 5.79
N SER A 23 -14.30 -9.09 4.96
CA SER A 23 -14.73 -8.13 3.93
C SER A 23 -15.63 -8.83 2.90
N ASP A 24 -16.46 -8.08 2.19
CA ASP A 24 -17.35 -8.61 1.16
C ASP A 24 -16.58 -9.32 0.03
N VAL A 25 -15.40 -8.84 -0.32
CA VAL A 25 -14.51 -9.51 -1.28
C VAL A 25 -14.06 -10.87 -0.76
N GLN A 26 -13.74 -10.97 0.53
CA GLN A 26 -13.31 -12.20 1.18
C GLN A 26 -14.44 -13.23 1.28
N LYS A 27 -15.68 -12.79 1.47
CA LYS A 27 -16.85 -13.67 1.42
C LYS A 27 -17.05 -14.26 0.03
N LYS A 28 -16.90 -13.45 -1.03
CA LYS A 28 -17.01 -13.87 -2.42
C LYS A 28 -15.89 -14.84 -2.84
N LEU A 29 -14.64 -14.57 -2.44
CA LEU A 29 -13.46 -15.38 -2.78
C LEU A 29 -13.09 -16.36 -1.65
N SER A 30 -14.08 -17.02 -1.06
CA SER A 30 -13.89 -17.83 0.15
C SER A 30 -13.55 -19.30 -0.11
N ASP A 31 -13.69 -19.78 -1.36
CA ASP A 31 -13.44 -21.17 -1.76
C ASP A 31 -11.94 -21.45 -1.92
N ILE A 32 -11.51 -22.62 -1.44
CA ILE A 32 -10.13 -23.11 -1.54
C ILE A 32 -9.76 -23.40 -2.99
N LYS A 33 -10.73 -23.80 -3.83
CA LYS A 33 -10.50 -24.08 -5.26
C LYS A 33 -10.00 -22.86 -6.03
N ASP A 34 -10.38 -21.66 -5.58
CA ASP A 34 -10.01 -20.40 -6.22
C ASP A 34 -8.60 -19.93 -5.83
N LEU A 35 -7.91 -20.61 -4.92
CA LEU A 35 -6.61 -20.16 -4.39
C LEU A 35 -5.60 -19.85 -5.49
N GLU A 36 -5.48 -20.72 -6.51
CA GLU A 36 -4.56 -20.51 -7.63
C GLU A 36 -4.98 -19.32 -8.50
N TYR A 37 -6.28 -19.15 -8.73
CA TYR A 37 -6.83 -18.01 -9.45
C TYR A 37 -6.53 -16.69 -8.72
N VAL A 38 -6.77 -16.64 -7.40
CA VAL A 38 -6.47 -15.44 -6.61
C VAL A 38 -4.97 -15.14 -6.60
N LYS A 39 -4.10 -16.17 -6.47
CA LYS A 39 -2.64 -16.01 -6.59
C LYS A 39 -2.23 -15.44 -7.95
N TYR A 40 -2.80 -15.96 -9.03
CA TYR A 40 -2.55 -15.45 -10.38
C TYR A 40 -2.98 -13.98 -10.53
N LYS A 41 -4.17 -13.61 -10.02
CA LYS A 41 -4.65 -12.22 -10.05
C LYS A 41 -3.76 -11.29 -9.23
N LEU A 42 -3.32 -11.71 -8.06
CA LEU A 42 -2.36 -10.97 -7.23
C LEU A 42 -1.03 -10.76 -7.96
N PHE A 43 -0.51 -11.79 -8.63
CA PHE A 43 0.69 -11.67 -9.45
C PHE A 43 0.52 -10.67 -10.59
N ALA A 44 -0.61 -10.71 -11.30
CA ALA A 44 -0.92 -9.77 -12.37
C ALA A 44 -1.00 -8.32 -11.88
N GLU A 45 -1.63 -8.09 -10.72
CA GLU A 45 -1.68 -6.76 -10.08
C GLU A 45 -0.28 -6.29 -9.69
N ASN A 46 0.53 -7.14 -9.05
CA ASN A 46 1.90 -6.81 -8.66
C ASN A 46 2.79 -6.49 -9.87
N LYS A 47 2.66 -7.23 -10.97
CA LYS A 47 3.35 -6.93 -12.24
C LYS A 47 2.94 -5.56 -12.77
N LYS A 48 1.65 -5.21 -12.73
CA LYS A 48 1.18 -3.91 -13.20
C LYS A 48 1.59 -2.77 -12.27
N ILE A 49 1.62 -3.00 -10.97
CA ILE A 49 2.16 -2.05 -9.97
C ILE A 49 3.64 -1.80 -10.24
N ALA A 50 4.44 -2.84 -10.50
CA ALA A 50 5.86 -2.69 -10.81
C ALA A 50 6.07 -1.85 -12.08
N GLN A 51 5.31 -2.12 -13.14
CA GLN A 51 5.35 -1.32 -14.37
C GLN A 51 4.98 0.16 -14.11
N LEU A 52 3.89 0.41 -13.38
CA LEU A 52 3.48 1.78 -13.05
C LEU A 52 4.52 2.49 -12.17
N LYS A 53 5.14 1.77 -11.22
CA LYS A 53 6.22 2.31 -10.39
C LYS A 53 7.47 2.63 -11.20
N SER A 54 7.81 1.86 -12.24
CA SER A 54 8.96 2.18 -13.10
C SER A 54 8.69 3.37 -14.02
N GLU A 55 7.43 3.58 -14.43
CA GLU A 55 7.02 4.72 -15.26
C GLU A 55 6.84 6.01 -14.45
N LEU A 56 6.49 5.92 -13.16
CA LEU A 56 6.22 7.08 -12.30
C LEU A 56 7.45 7.50 -11.48
N HIS A 57 7.85 8.77 -11.59
CA HIS A 57 9.07 9.27 -10.95
C HIS A 57 8.94 9.62 -9.46
N PHE A 58 7.73 9.66 -8.89
CA PHE A 58 7.49 10.01 -7.48
C PHE A 58 8.17 11.32 -7.03
N ALA A 59 8.38 12.27 -7.94
CA ALA A 59 9.14 13.49 -7.61
C ALA A 59 8.24 14.64 -7.12
N ASP A 60 6.94 14.61 -7.43
CA ASP A 60 6.02 15.72 -7.14
C ASP A 60 5.67 15.80 -5.65
N PRO A 61 5.78 16.98 -5.03
CA PRO A 61 5.20 17.25 -3.72
C PRO A 61 3.72 16.85 -3.59
N SER A 62 2.93 16.96 -4.67
CA SER A 62 1.51 16.59 -4.69
C SER A 62 1.26 15.09 -4.54
N CYS A 63 2.29 14.25 -4.68
CA CYS A 63 2.17 12.80 -4.56
C CYS A 63 2.11 12.31 -3.10
N GLY A 64 2.03 13.21 -2.11
CA GLY A 64 1.89 12.84 -0.70
C GLY A 64 3.11 12.12 -0.12
N LEU A 65 4.25 12.19 -0.80
CA LEU A 65 5.52 11.69 -0.30
C LEU A 65 6.01 12.61 0.81
N ALA A 66 6.49 12.01 1.90
CA ALA A 66 6.99 12.75 3.05
C ALA A 66 7.94 13.88 2.60
N ALA A 67 7.83 15.03 3.26
CA ALA A 67 8.75 16.14 3.05
C ALA A 67 10.18 15.63 3.30
N SER A 68 11.04 15.72 2.28
CA SER A 68 12.46 15.40 2.45
C SER A 68 13.13 16.59 3.10
N LYS A 69 13.98 16.36 4.09
CA LYS A 69 14.74 17.42 4.75
C LYS A 69 16.00 17.69 3.92
N HIS A 70 16.17 18.93 3.46
CA HIS A 70 17.39 19.39 2.81
C HIS A 70 18.12 20.31 3.79
N THR A 71 19.31 19.90 4.22
CA THR A 71 20.13 20.66 5.19
C THR A 71 21.23 21.36 4.43
N ILE A 72 21.37 22.66 4.63
CA ILE A 72 22.40 23.49 4.00
C ILE A 72 23.42 23.83 5.09
N PHE A 73 24.69 23.65 4.77
CA PHE A 73 25.80 24.00 5.65
C PHE A 73 26.36 25.34 5.21
N VAL A 74 26.61 26.19 6.21
CA VAL A 74 27.05 27.57 6.06
C VAL A 74 28.28 27.76 6.96
N GLU A 75 29.19 28.64 6.58
CA GLU A 75 30.47 28.79 7.28
C GLU A 75 30.32 29.58 8.58
N ASP A 76 29.54 30.67 8.56
CA ASP A 76 29.37 31.57 9.70
C ASP A 76 27.94 31.56 10.29
N ASP A 77 27.85 31.79 11.60
CA ASP A 77 26.58 31.92 12.32
C ASP A 77 25.76 33.14 11.89
N GLU A 78 26.43 34.19 11.39
CA GLU A 78 25.75 35.38 10.86
C GLU A 78 25.08 35.08 9.52
N GLU A 79 25.78 34.36 8.63
CA GLU A 79 25.26 33.95 7.34
C GLU A 79 24.10 32.95 7.51
N ALA A 80 24.16 32.08 8.52
CA ALA A 80 23.05 31.19 8.86
C ALA A 80 21.76 31.94 9.28
N LYS A 81 21.89 33.13 9.90
CA LYS A 81 20.74 33.95 10.32
C LYS A 81 20.14 34.75 9.17
N SER A 82 20.94 35.21 8.22
CA SER A 82 20.51 35.99 7.05
C SER A 82 20.30 35.16 5.79
N PHE A 83 20.29 33.82 5.92
CA PHE A 83 20.24 32.93 4.77
C PHE A 83 18.93 33.05 3.97
N ASP A 84 19.03 33.42 2.69
CA ASP A 84 17.92 33.40 1.75
C ASP A 84 18.04 32.24 0.73
N PRO A 85 17.10 31.28 0.74
CA PRO A 85 17.07 30.21 -0.26
C PRO A 85 16.93 30.71 -1.72
N VAL A 86 16.27 31.84 -1.96
CA VAL A 86 16.03 32.38 -3.31
C VAL A 86 17.36 32.76 -3.95
N GLU A 87 18.17 33.53 -3.22
CA GLU A 87 19.48 33.99 -3.65
C GLU A 87 20.48 32.84 -3.73
N PHE A 88 20.51 31.96 -2.73
CA PHE A 88 21.42 30.81 -2.70
C PHE A 88 21.24 29.89 -3.92
N PHE A 89 19.99 29.62 -4.31
CA PHE A 89 19.71 28.77 -5.48
C PHE A 89 19.69 29.54 -6.81
N ASP A 90 19.75 30.87 -6.80
CA ASP A 90 19.55 31.75 -7.96
C ASP A 90 18.28 31.36 -8.74
N THR A 91 17.17 31.16 -8.02
CA THR A 91 15.88 30.74 -8.59
C THR A 91 14.76 31.72 -8.27
N ASP A 92 13.60 31.53 -8.88
CA ASP A 92 12.37 32.24 -8.52
C ASP A 92 11.73 31.61 -7.27
N GLU A 93 11.04 32.42 -6.46
CA GLU A 93 10.36 31.98 -5.23
C GLU A 93 9.40 30.81 -5.49
N SER A 94 8.69 30.83 -6.63
CA SER A 94 7.73 29.79 -7.00
C SER A 94 8.36 28.41 -7.20
N MET A 95 9.67 28.34 -7.46
CA MET A 95 10.42 27.13 -7.75
C MET A 95 11.02 26.48 -6.49
N ILE A 96 11.11 27.21 -5.39
CA ILE A 96 11.70 26.73 -4.12
C ILE A 96 10.89 25.58 -3.53
N SER A 97 9.56 25.66 -3.64
CA SER A 97 8.64 24.62 -3.18
C SER A 97 8.83 23.28 -3.91
N ARG A 98 9.37 23.30 -5.14
CA ARG A 98 9.59 22.10 -5.96
C ARG A 98 10.86 21.40 -5.49
N LYS A 99 10.89 20.07 -5.45
CA LYS A 99 12.08 19.30 -5.03
C LYS A 99 13.05 18.99 -6.19
N TYR A 100 12.54 18.96 -7.41
CA TYR A 100 13.27 18.57 -8.60
C TYR A 100 13.16 19.66 -9.67
N ASN A 101 14.11 19.67 -10.59
CA ASN A 101 14.14 20.56 -11.74
C ASN A 101 14.00 22.06 -11.37
N ARG A 102 14.81 22.52 -10.42
CA ARG A 102 14.96 23.95 -10.06
C ARG A 102 15.92 24.61 -11.04
N LEU A 103 15.39 25.29 -12.06
CA LEU A 103 16.23 26.02 -13.02
C LEU A 103 16.71 27.33 -12.42
N ARG A 104 18.01 27.62 -12.60
CA ARG A 104 18.60 28.93 -12.28
C ARG A 104 18.08 30.00 -13.24
N LYS A 105 18.13 31.28 -12.84
CA LYS A 105 17.72 32.41 -13.69
C LYS A 105 18.47 32.42 -15.04
N LYS A 106 19.78 32.17 -15.02
CA LYS A 106 20.62 32.05 -16.24
C LYS A 106 20.16 30.92 -17.17
N ASP A 107 19.79 29.79 -16.59
CA ASP A 107 19.32 28.62 -17.35
C ASP A 107 17.95 28.87 -17.97
N LEU A 108 17.07 29.61 -17.28
CA LEU A 108 15.76 30.00 -17.78
C LEU A 108 15.88 30.86 -19.06
N SER A 109 16.88 31.75 -19.13
CA SER A 109 17.14 32.60 -20.29
C SER A 109 17.76 31.83 -21.46
N ASN A 110 18.63 30.87 -21.18
CA ASN A 110 19.47 30.22 -22.20
C ASN A 110 18.88 28.92 -22.75
N LYS A 111 18.06 28.20 -21.96
CA LYS A 111 17.55 26.88 -22.34
C LYS A 111 16.21 26.98 -23.06
N LYS A 112 16.05 26.18 -24.11
CA LYS A 112 14.76 25.99 -24.79
C LYS A 112 13.96 24.90 -24.08
N VAL A 113 12.65 25.13 -23.97
CA VAL A 113 11.71 24.14 -23.43
C VAL A 113 11.57 22.99 -24.43
N ILE A 114 11.70 21.75 -23.96
CA ILE A 114 11.56 20.54 -24.78
C ILE A 114 10.23 19.86 -24.41
N GLY A 115 9.43 19.51 -25.42
CA GLY A 115 8.23 18.67 -25.29
C GLY A 115 6.93 19.39 -24.87
N ALA A 116 7.00 20.57 -24.25
CA ALA A 116 5.81 21.38 -23.95
C ALA A 116 5.66 22.53 -24.95
N GLU A 117 4.82 22.34 -25.96
CA GLU A 117 4.57 23.33 -27.01
C GLU A 117 3.60 24.44 -26.56
N CYS A 118 2.69 24.12 -25.64
CA CYS A 118 1.69 25.07 -25.14
C CYS A 118 1.27 24.78 -23.69
N LYS A 119 0.64 25.78 -23.04
CA LYS A 119 0.15 25.66 -21.65
C LYS A 119 -0.90 24.55 -21.50
N GLU A 120 -1.68 24.29 -22.54
CA GLU A 120 -2.69 23.22 -22.53
C GLU A 120 -2.06 21.83 -22.55
N ALA A 121 -0.99 21.63 -23.33
CA ALA A 121 -0.23 20.38 -23.33
C ALA A 121 0.31 20.05 -21.94
N VAL A 122 0.82 21.06 -21.21
CA VAL A 122 1.29 20.89 -19.82
C VAL A 122 0.15 20.47 -18.90
N LYS A 123 -1.02 21.13 -18.98
CA LYS A 123 -2.20 20.77 -18.17
C LYS A 123 -2.68 19.35 -18.46
N ASN A 124 -2.66 18.94 -19.74
CA ASN A 124 -3.05 17.60 -20.15
C ASN A 124 -2.08 16.54 -19.64
N ALA A 125 -0.77 16.80 -19.71
CA ALA A 125 0.26 15.94 -19.14
C ALA A 125 0.10 15.78 -17.61
N ASP A 126 -0.17 16.88 -16.90
CA ASP A 126 -0.45 16.84 -15.47
C ASP A 126 -1.71 16.05 -15.11
N ARG A 127 -2.78 16.19 -15.90
CA ARG A 127 -4.00 15.40 -15.74
C ARG A 127 -3.72 13.91 -15.93
N LEU A 128 -3.03 13.54 -16.99
CA LEU A 128 -2.65 12.14 -17.25
C LEU A 128 -1.82 11.57 -16.09
N ARG A 129 -0.84 12.33 -15.61
CA ARG A 129 0.00 11.97 -14.48
C ARG A 129 -0.81 11.72 -13.21
N ARG A 130 -1.76 12.60 -12.87
CA ARG A 130 -2.66 12.42 -11.71
C ARG A 130 -3.52 11.16 -11.84
N VAL A 131 -4.03 10.89 -13.04
CA VAL A 131 -4.78 9.65 -13.31
C VAL A 131 -3.92 8.42 -13.06
N ARG A 132 -2.66 8.40 -13.55
CA ARG A 132 -1.72 7.30 -13.32
C ARG A 132 -1.41 7.08 -11.84
N TYR A 133 -1.21 8.14 -11.06
CA TYR A 133 -1.05 8.01 -9.61
C TYR A 133 -2.30 7.46 -8.93
N SER A 134 -3.50 7.93 -9.31
CA SER A 134 -4.75 7.40 -8.76
C SER A 134 -4.95 5.92 -9.10
N GLU A 135 -4.54 5.52 -10.30
CA GLU A 135 -4.56 4.14 -10.78
C GLU A 135 -3.60 3.26 -9.97
N LEU A 136 -2.37 3.73 -9.73
CA LEU A 136 -1.38 3.04 -8.90
C LEU A 136 -1.90 2.83 -7.47
N MET A 137 -2.45 3.88 -6.84
CA MET A 137 -2.98 3.80 -5.48
C MET A 137 -4.10 2.76 -5.35
N LYS A 138 -5.06 2.77 -6.28
CA LYS A 138 -6.15 1.79 -6.32
C LYS A 138 -5.63 0.37 -6.51
N ARG A 139 -4.62 0.16 -7.38
CA ARG A 139 -4.02 -1.17 -7.56
C ARG A 139 -3.27 -1.64 -6.32
N GLN A 140 -2.52 -0.78 -5.65
CA GLN A 140 -1.85 -1.14 -4.40
C GLN A 140 -2.85 -1.56 -3.32
N GLN A 141 -3.98 -0.85 -3.20
CA GLN A 141 -5.03 -1.22 -2.26
C GLN A 141 -5.65 -2.57 -2.61
N ARG A 142 -5.96 -2.80 -3.90
CA ARG A 142 -6.47 -4.10 -4.38
C ARG A 142 -5.47 -5.24 -4.15
N ALA A 143 -4.19 -5.02 -4.39
CA ALA A 143 -3.15 -6.02 -4.14
C ALA A 143 -3.10 -6.41 -2.66
N LYS A 144 -3.16 -5.45 -1.75
CA LYS A 144 -3.26 -5.71 -0.29
C LYS A 144 -4.50 -6.52 0.07
N GLU A 145 -5.66 -6.21 -0.50
CA GLU A 145 -6.88 -6.98 -0.26
C GLU A 145 -6.72 -8.44 -0.74
N LEU A 146 -6.16 -8.64 -1.93
CA LEU A 146 -5.89 -9.97 -2.48
C LEU A 146 -4.84 -10.73 -1.65
N GLU A 147 -3.82 -10.06 -1.12
CA GLU A 147 -2.81 -10.67 -0.24
C GLU A 147 -3.47 -11.28 1.00
N VAL A 148 -4.41 -10.56 1.62
CA VAL A 148 -5.15 -11.08 2.77
C VAL A 148 -6.03 -12.26 2.38
N VAL A 149 -6.71 -12.20 1.23
CA VAL A 149 -7.52 -13.32 0.72
C VAL A 149 -6.65 -14.55 0.50
N VAL A 150 -5.50 -14.42 -0.17
CA VAL A 150 -4.56 -15.52 -0.40
C VAL A 150 -4.08 -16.10 0.92
N ALA A 151 -3.72 -15.26 1.90
CA ALA A 151 -3.30 -15.73 3.22
C ALA A 151 -4.40 -16.52 3.94
N LYS A 152 -5.66 -16.04 3.89
CA LYS A 152 -6.81 -16.75 4.48
C LYS A 152 -7.10 -18.08 3.76
N LEU A 153 -7.03 -18.11 2.43
CA LEU A 153 -7.25 -19.33 1.65
C LEU A 153 -6.13 -20.36 1.87
N GLN A 154 -4.88 -19.92 1.93
CA GLN A 154 -3.75 -20.79 2.24
C GLN A 154 -3.90 -21.39 3.63
N LEU A 155 -4.23 -20.56 4.64
CA LEU A 155 -4.53 -21.05 5.99
C LEU A 155 -5.64 -22.10 6.00
N LYS A 156 -6.75 -21.87 5.28
CA LYS A 156 -7.83 -22.86 5.15
C LYS A 156 -7.35 -24.17 4.52
N LYS A 157 -6.48 -24.10 3.50
CA LYS A 157 -5.88 -25.28 2.86
C LYS A 157 -5.01 -26.06 3.86
N ASP A 158 -4.15 -25.37 4.60
CA ASP A 158 -3.24 -25.97 5.57
C ASP A 158 -4.01 -26.58 6.77
N LEU A 159 -5.07 -25.91 7.24
CA LEU A 159 -5.99 -26.46 8.24
C LEU A 159 -6.77 -27.66 7.72
N ALA A 160 -7.17 -27.67 6.45
CA ALA A 160 -7.85 -28.82 5.84
C ALA A 160 -6.93 -30.05 5.76
N GLN A 161 -5.65 -29.86 5.44
CA GLN A 161 -4.65 -30.94 5.41
C GLN A 161 -4.41 -31.55 6.79
N THR A 162 -4.49 -30.75 7.85
CA THR A 162 -4.30 -31.19 9.24
C THR A 162 -5.57 -31.69 9.92
N LYS A 163 -6.70 -31.81 9.21
CA LYS A 163 -7.91 -32.43 9.79
C LYS A 163 -7.73 -33.91 10.12
N ASN A 164 -6.86 -34.60 9.39
CA ASN A 164 -6.60 -36.02 9.55
C ASN A 164 -5.39 -36.31 10.45
N SER A 165 -4.68 -35.29 10.95
CA SER A 165 -3.58 -35.49 11.89
C SER A 165 -4.09 -35.68 13.32
N GLU A 166 -3.40 -36.50 14.10
CA GLU A 166 -3.74 -36.75 15.51
C GLU A 166 -3.62 -35.47 16.33
N LEU A 167 -2.59 -34.67 16.04
CA LEU A 167 -2.34 -33.40 16.70
C LEU A 167 -3.00 -32.27 15.92
N LYS A 168 -3.92 -31.56 16.58
CA LYS A 168 -4.65 -30.43 16.00
C LYS A 168 -3.92 -29.11 16.28
N PRO A 169 -3.86 -28.19 15.30
CA PRO A 169 -3.28 -26.88 15.53
C PRO A 169 -4.15 -26.04 16.48
N GLU A 170 -3.50 -25.20 17.28
CA GLU A 170 -4.17 -24.30 18.23
C GLU A 170 -4.22 -22.87 17.68
N MET A 171 -5.37 -22.21 17.79
CA MET A 171 -5.53 -20.82 17.37
C MET A 171 -4.96 -19.87 18.42
N VAL A 172 -3.91 -19.12 18.05
CA VAL A 172 -3.25 -18.13 18.92
C VAL A 172 -3.91 -16.76 18.80
N LYS A 173 -4.22 -16.33 17.57
CA LYS A 173 -4.87 -15.04 17.30
C LYS A 173 -5.95 -15.21 16.23
N PRO A 174 -7.17 -14.66 16.44
CA PRO A 174 -8.22 -14.71 15.43
C PRO A 174 -7.86 -13.86 14.21
N GLY A 175 -8.37 -14.27 13.04
CA GLY A 175 -8.30 -13.47 11.82
C GLY A 175 -9.10 -12.17 11.93
N LYS A 176 -8.66 -11.15 11.20
CA LYS A 176 -9.39 -9.88 11.03
C LYS A 176 -9.62 -9.62 9.54
N VAL A 177 -10.25 -8.49 9.21
CA VAL A 177 -10.40 -8.05 7.81
C VAL A 177 -9.03 -7.87 7.14
N ASP A 178 -8.03 -7.35 7.86
CA ASP A 178 -6.72 -7.00 7.28
C ASP A 178 -5.66 -8.12 7.38
N ARG A 179 -5.98 -9.25 8.03
CA ARG A 179 -5.00 -10.34 8.22
C ARG A 179 -5.66 -11.69 8.45
N ALA A 180 -5.01 -12.76 8.01
CA ALA A 180 -5.39 -14.12 8.37
C ALA A 180 -5.17 -14.41 9.86
N GLY A 181 -5.88 -15.41 10.39
CA GLY A 181 -5.68 -15.91 11.75
C GLY A 181 -4.31 -16.56 11.92
N VAL A 182 -3.78 -16.54 13.14
CA VAL A 182 -2.50 -17.18 13.47
C VAL A 182 -2.76 -18.46 14.24
N TRP A 183 -2.29 -19.56 13.67
CA TRP A 183 -2.39 -20.90 14.23
C TRP A 183 -1.00 -21.43 14.55
N LYS A 184 -0.89 -22.16 15.66
CA LYS A 184 0.31 -22.84 16.10
C LYS A 184 0.15 -24.32 15.84
N TRP A 185 0.98 -24.87 14.96
CA TRP A 185 1.07 -26.31 14.79
C TRP A 185 1.96 -26.90 15.87
N PRO A 186 1.58 -28.05 16.44
CA PRO A 186 2.46 -28.81 17.31
C PRO A 186 3.69 -29.29 16.52
N TYR A 187 4.82 -29.43 17.22
CA TYR A 187 6.06 -29.85 16.59
C TYR A 187 5.98 -31.33 16.24
N GLU A 188 5.87 -31.62 14.94
CA GLU A 188 5.87 -32.97 14.40
C GLU A 188 6.76 -33.01 13.15
N ARG A 189 7.67 -33.99 13.09
CA ARG A 189 8.52 -34.17 11.91
C ARG A 189 7.69 -34.79 10.80
N LYS A 190 7.63 -34.13 9.64
CA LYS A 190 7.10 -34.75 8.42
C LYS A 190 7.85 -36.06 8.18
N ARG A 191 7.11 -37.17 8.14
CA ARG A 191 7.66 -38.49 7.81
C ARG A 191 7.93 -38.59 6.32
#